data_AF-A0AAN6Q2S7-F1
#
_entry.id   AF-A0AAN6Q2S7-F1
#
_cell.length_a   1.000
_cell.length_b   1.000
_cell.length_c   1.000
_cell.angle_alpha   90.00
_cell.angle_beta   90.00
_cell.angle_gamma   90.00
#
_symmetry.space_group_name_H-M   'P 1'
#
loop_
_entity.id
_entity.type
_entity.pdbx_description
1 polymer ?
#
loop_
_entity_poly.entity_id
_entity_poly.type
_entity_poly.pdbx_seq_one_letter_code
_entity_poly.pdbx_strand_id
1 'polypeptide(L)' 'MGDFTKIPRPFYPVLSSVDHEIRLLYLEPSEGEAVIQCRLSVVSLDSSPSYEALSYCWGHNTSQVLVDGHHVLVPQNLR' A
#
# COMPACT_ATOMS: atom_id res chain seq x y z
N MET A 1 33.05 -8.35 -8.62
CA MET A 1 32.31 -9.43 -7.93
C MET A 1 31.31 -8.74 -7.02
N GLY A 2 30.05 -8.61 -7.45
CA GLY A 2 29.03 -7.86 -6.71
C GLY A 2 28.45 -8.73 -5.60
N ASP A 3 28.37 -8.18 -4.39
CA ASP A 3 27.81 -8.85 -3.23
C ASP A 3 26.28 -8.89 -3.33
N PHE A 4 25.73 -10.08 -3.65
CA PHE A 4 24.29 -10.31 -3.79
C PHE A 4 23.57 -10.54 -2.44
N THR A 5 24.21 -10.29 -1.29
CA THR A 5 23.65 -10.65 0.03
C THR A 5 22.61 -9.67 0.59
N LYS A 6 22.21 -8.62 -0.13
CA LYS A 6 21.11 -7.73 0.27
C LYS A 6 19.92 -7.84 -0.66
N ILE A 7 19.27 -9.00 -0.69
CA ILE A 7 17.89 -9.05 -1.17
C ILE A 7 17.05 -8.32 -0.10
N PRO A 8 16.45 -7.14 -0.39
CA PRO A 8 15.59 -6.50 0.58
C PRO A 8 14.46 -7.48 0.90
N ARG A 9 14.30 -7.83 2.18
CA ARG A 9 13.18 -8.64 2.60
C ARG A 9 11.91 -7.86 2.24
N PRO A 10 10.94 -8.48 1.56
CA PRO A 10 9.70 -7.81 1.28
C PRO A 10 9.10 -7.38 2.61
N PHE A 11 8.73 -6.09 2.68
CA PHE A 11 8.18 -5.51 3.90
C PHE A 11 6.87 -6.20 4.34
N TYR A 12 6.18 -6.83 3.39
CA TYR A 12 4.95 -7.58 3.60
C TYR A 12 5.08 -9.07 3.24
N PRO A 13 4.41 -9.98 3.99
CA PRO A 13 4.38 -11.41 3.68
C PRO A 13 3.79 -11.71 2.30
N VAL A 14 4.20 -12.79 1.65
CA VAL A 14 3.63 -13.22 0.36
C VAL A 14 2.14 -13.53 0.52
N LEU A 15 1.33 -13.11 -0.46
CA LEU A 15 -0.11 -13.41 -0.51
C LEU A 15 -0.35 -14.80 -1.08
N SER A 16 -1.31 -15.52 -0.52
CA SER A 16 -1.75 -16.83 -1.02
C SER A 16 -2.59 -16.65 -2.28
N SER A 17 -2.10 -17.20 -3.41
CA SER A 17 -2.90 -17.28 -4.64
C SER A 17 -4.02 -18.32 -4.56
N VAL A 18 -3.88 -19.33 -3.69
CA VAL A 18 -4.88 -20.38 -3.50
C VAL A 18 -6.11 -19.83 -2.78
N ASP A 19 -5.89 -18.96 -1.80
CA ASP A 19 -6.95 -18.31 -1.03
C ASP A 19 -7.40 -16.97 -1.66
N HIS A 20 -6.96 -16.70 -2.89
CA HIS A 20 -7.20 -15.47 -3.65
C HIS A 20 -6.98 -14.20 -2.81
N GLU A 21 -5.88 -14.14 -2.08
CA GLU A 21 -5.60 -13.03 -1.19
C GLU A 21 -5.17 -11.76 -1.92
N ILE A 22 -5.70 -10.63 -1.44
CA ILE A 22 -5.30 -9.27 -1.81
C ILE A 22 -4.99 -8.47 -0.54
N ARG A 23 -4.39 -7.29 -0.71
CA ARG A 23 -4.30 -6.29 0.37
C ARG A 23 -5.27 -5.15 0.11
N LEU A 24 -6.09 -4.83 1.10
CA LEU A 24 -6.87 -3.60 1.12
C LEU A 24 -6.12 -2.53 1.92
N LEU A 25 -6.08 -1.33 1.36
CA LEU A 25 -5.55 -0.13 1.99
C LEU A 25 -6.68 0.58 2.74
N TYR A 26 -6.49 0.76 4.04
CA TYR A 26 -7.38 1.59 4.85
C TYR A 26 -6.69 2.93 5.09
N LEU A 27 -7.41 4.02 4.80
CA LEU A 27 -6.99 5.37 5.15
C LEU A 27 -7.43 5.65 6.58
N GLU A 28 -6.51 6.06 7.44
CA GLU A 28 -6.82 6.47 8.81
C GLU A 28 -7.38 7.90 8.83
N PRO A 29 -8.31 8.22 9.74
CA PRO A 29 -8.81 9.57 9.91
C PRO A 29 -7.67 10.56 10.20
N SER A 30 -7.71 11.74 9.59
CA SER A 30 -6.77 12.82 9.85
C SER A 30 -7.42 14.18 9.63
N GLU A 31 -6.76 15.25 10.11
CA GLU A 31 -7.25 16.63 10.00
C GLU A 31 -6.29 17.47 9.14
N GLY A 32 -6.86 18.29 8.25
CA GLY A 32 -6.13 19.29 7.47
C GLY A 32 -5.00 18.69 6.61
N GLU A 33 -3.80 19.27 6.75
CA GLU A 33 -2.59 18.92 6.00
C GLU A 33 -1.73 17.87 6.74
N ALA A 34 -2.32 17.08 7.64
CA ALA A 34 -1.60 16.01 8.32
C ALA A 34 -1.09 14.95 7.31
N VAL A 35 0.02 14.31 7.65
CA VAL A 35 0.57 13.22 6.84
C VAL A 35 -0.46 12.09 6.76
N ILE A 36 -0.77 11.65 5.54
CA ILE A 36 -1.69 10.52 5.31
C ILE A 36 -1.12 9.28 5.99
N GLN A 37 -1.93 8.67 6.84
CA GLN A 37 -1.65 7.41 7.50
C GLN A 37 -2.57 6.33 6.95
N CYS A 38 -1.99 5.17 6.68
CA CYS A 38 -2.68 4.03 6.13
C CYS A 38 -2.25 2.74 6.84
N ARG A 39 -3.09 1.72 6.73
CA ARG A 39 -2.74 0.34 7.05
C ARG A 39 -3.14 -0.60 5.93
N LEU A 40 -2.41 -1.70 5.78
CA LEU A 40 -2.78 -2.78 4.87
C LEU A 40 -3.36 -3.97 5.63
N SER A 41 -4.51 -4.46 5.19
CA SER A 41 -5.07 -5.74 5.66
C SER A 41 -5.07 -6.75 4.53
N VAL A 42 -4.61 -7.97 4.82
CA VAL A 42 -4.80 -9.11 3.92
C VAL A 42 -6.26 -9.57 4.03
N VAL A 43 -6.91 -9.76 2.89
CA VAL A 43 -8.26 -10.31 2.78
C VAL A 43 -8.32 -11.26 1.60
N SER A 44 -9.25 -12.22 1.63
CA SER A 44 -9.54 -13.06 0.47
C SER A 44 -10.57 -12.37 -0.44
N LEU A 45 -10.39 -12.44 -1.75
CA LEU A 45 -11.42 -12.04 -2.71
C LEU A 45 -12.67 -12.93 -2.62
N ASP A 46 -12.53 -14.18 -2.20
CA ASP A 46 -13.64 -15.13 -2.09
C ASP A 46 -14.64 -14.70 -1.01
N SER A 47 -14.23 -13.87 -0.04
CA SER A 47 -15.13 -13.29 0.96
C SER A 47 -15.95 -12.11 0.44
N SER A 48 -15.85 -11.74 -0.84
CA SER A 48 -16.52 -10.59 -1.45
C SER A 48 -16.35 -9.29 -0.65
N PRO A 49 -15.11 -8.87 -0.33
CA PRO A 49 -14.89 -7.71 0.52
C PRO A 49 -15.39 -6.43 -0.16
N SER A 50 -15.99 -5.54 0.61
CA SER A 50 -16.35 -4.19 0.13
C SER A 50 -15.13 -3.28 0.15
N TYR A 51 -14.86 -2.63 -0.98
CA TYR A 51 -13.82 -1.62 -1.11
C TYR A 51 -14.17 -0.63 -2.23
N GLU A 52 -13.60 0.56 -2.16
CA GLU A 52 -13.69 1.54 -3.24
C GLU A 52 -12.47 1.40 -4.16
N ALA A 53 -12.72 1.29 -5.46
CA ALA A 53 -11.65 1.28 -6.45
C ALA A 53 -11.32 2.72 -6.86
N LEU A 54 -10.06 3.10 -6.72
CA LEU A 54 -9.58 4.40 -7.17
C LEU A 54 -9.04 4.30 -8.59
N SER A 55 -9.51 5.19 -9.47
CA SER A 55 -8.95 5.36 -10.82
C SER A 55 -8.00 6.56 -10.81
N TYR A 56 -6.72 6.33 -11.09
CA TYR A 56 -5.72 7.39 -11.14
C TYR A 56 -4.74 7.21 -12.31
N CYS A 57 -4.24 8.34 -12.83
CA CYS A 57 -3.10 8.36 -13.75
C CYS A 57 -1.81 8.41 -12.95
N TRP A 58 -0.70 7.89 -13.48
CA TRP A 58 0.61 8.10 -12.87
C TRP A 58 1.10 9.53 -13.14
N GLY A 59 1.72 10.13 -12.13
CA GLY A 59 2.18 11.52 -12.11
C GLY A 59 3.62 11.59 -11.66
N HIS A 60 4.26 12.72 -11.95
CA HIS A 60 5.70 12.87 -11.77
C HIS A 60 6.12 13.28 -10.35
N ASN A 61 5.26 13.98 -9.62
CA ASN A 61 5.55 14.38 -8.25
C ASN A 61 5.29 13.23 -7.29
N THR A 62 6.08 13.12 -6.22
CA THR A 62 5.87 12.12 -5.16
C THR A 62 5.57 12.81 -3.84
N SER A 63 4.70 12.20 -3.05
CA SER A 63 4.46 12.56 -1.66
C SER A 63 4.80 11.39 -0.75
N GLN A 64 5.05 11.70 0.51
CA GLN A 64 5.30 10.68 1.52
C GLN A 64 4.01 10.37 2.27
N VAL A 65 3.72 9.08 2.42
CA VAL A 65 2.64 8.57 3.27
C VAL A 65 3.23 7.59 4.29
N LEU A 66 2.49 7.35 5.37
CA LEU A 66 2.82 6.33 6.36
C LEU A 66 1.94 5.11 6.13
N VAL A 67 2.52 3.94 5.88
CA VAL A 67 1.80 2.67 5.76
C VAL A 67 2.33 1.70 6.81
N ASP A 68 1.48 1.29 7.75
CA ASP A 68 1.86 0.43 8.89
C ASP A 68 3.10 0.99 9.63
N GLY A 69 3.17 2.31 9.79
CA GLY A 69 4.29 3.03 10.43
C GLY A 69 5.52 3.25 9.55
N HIS A 70 5.51 2.83 8.29
CA HIS A 70 6.65 2.94 7.37
C HIS A 70 6.45 4.08 6.38
N HIS A 71 7.51 4.85 6.14
CA HIS A 71 7.49 5.93 5.14
C HIS A 71 7.57 5.35 3.74
N VAL A 72 6.54 5.61 2.93
CA VAL A 72 6.44 5.17 1.54
C VAL A 72 6.27 6.39 0.64
N LEU A 73 7.06 6.45 -0.43
CA LEU A 73 6.89 7.46 -1.48
C LEU A 73 5.83 6.97 -2.47
N VAL A 74 4.76 7.74 -2.60
CA VAL A 74 3.69 7.47 -3.57
C VAL A 74 3.64 8.59 -4.60
N PRO A 75 3.42 8.28 -5.89
CA PRO A 75 3.18 9.31 -6.90
C PRO A 75 1.92 10.11 -6.55
N GLN A 76 2.02 11.42 -6.50
CA GLN A 76 0.87 12.31 -6.28
C GLN A 76 -0.03 12.30 -7.51
N ASN A 77 -1.16 11.60 -7.42
CA ASN A 77 -2.27 11.69 -8.37
C ASN A 77 -3.58 11.41 -7.64
N LEU A 78 -4.66 11.96 -8.21
CA LEU A 78 -5.94 12.24 -7.57
C LEU A 78 -5.88 13.55 -6.75
N ARG A 79 -6.66 14.54 -7.21
CA ARG A 79 -6.94 15.80 -6.52
C ARG A 79 -8.28 15.68 -5.82
#